data_AF-A0A4P1RJJ0-F1
#
_entry.id   AF-A0A4P1RJJ0-F1
#
_cell.length_a   1.000
_cell.length_b   1.000
_cell.length_c   1.000
_cell.angle_alpha   90.00
_cell.angle_beta   90.00
_cell.angle_gamma   90.00
#
_symmetry.space_group_name_H-M   'P 1'
#
loop_
_entity.id
_entity.type
_entity.pdbx_description
1 polymer ?
#
loop_
_entity_poly.entity_id
_entity_poly.type
_entity_poly.pdbx_seq_one_letter_code
_entity_poly.pdbx_strand_id
1 'polypeptide(L)' 'MVEKIKIGVCVMEKKVKCGSQLLSAPMSQILDRLQAFGEFEVIHFGDKVILEEPVERYS' A
#
# COMPACT_ATOMS: atom_id res chain seq x y z
N MET A 1 -22.83 8.41 3.80
CA MET A 1 -21.81 7.55 3.16
C MET A 1 -20.94 7.00 4.28
N VAL A 2 -20.73 5.69 4.35
CA VAL A 2 -19.83 5.10 5.35
C VAL A 2 -18.40 5.34 4.86
N GLU A 3 -17.57 5.99 5.69
CA GLU A 3 -16.17 6.21 5.36
C GLU A 3 -15.42 4.87 5.39
N LYS A 4 -14.63 4.59 4.35
CA LYS A 4 -13.86 3.36 4.26
C LYS A 4 -12.68 3.41 5.24
N ILE A 5 -12.31 2.25 5.79
CA ILE A 5 -11.14 2.12 6.64
C ILE A 5 -9.89 2.14 5.74
N LYS A 6 -9.04 3.15 5.95
CA LYS A 6 -7.81 3.33 5.17
C LYS A 6 -6.68 2.45 5.72
N ILE A 7 -6.06 1.66 4.83
CA ILE A 7 -4.90 0.81 5.12
C ILE A 7 -3.71 1.36 4.35
N GLY A 8 -2.76 1.95 5.06
CA GLY A 8 -1.50 2.44 4.50
C GLY A 8 -0.46 1.33 4.36
N VAL A 9 0.08 1.13 3.15
CA VAL A 9 1.15 0.19 2.85
C VAL A 9 2.44 0.98 2.65
N CYS A 10 3.28 0.99 3.70
CA CYS A 10 4.56 1.70 3.73
C CYS A 10 5.71 0.71 3.59
N VAL A 11 6.18 0.50 2.36
CA VAL A 11 7.22 -0.48 2.07
C VAL A 11 8.08 -0.02 0.90
N MET A 12 9.39 -0.20 1.01
CA MET A 12 10.30 0.15 -0.07
C MET A 12 10.11 -0.77 -1.28
N GLU A 13 10.02 -0.22 -2.49
CA GLU A 13 9.87 -0.96 -3.73
C GLU A 13 10.99 -1.99 -3.92
N LYS A 14 12.22 -1.70 -3.46
CA LYS A 14 13.34 -2.64 -3.53
C LYS A 14 13.09 -3.95 -2.75
N LYS A 15 12.27 -3.92 -1.68
CA LYS A 15 11.89 -5.11 -0.91
C LYS A 15 10.71 -5.87 -1.50
N VAL A 16 10.00 -5.27 -2.45
CA VAL A 16 8.70 -5.76 -2.90
C VAL A 16 8.67 -6.10 -4.39
N LYS A 17 9.61 -5.56 -5.17
CA LYS A 17 9.81 -5.87 -6.58
C LYS A 17 10.02 -7.37 -6.79
N CYS A 18 9.00 -8.03 -7.31
CA CYS A 18 9.08 -9.40 -7.84
C CYS A 18 8.92 -9.30 -9.36
N GLY A 19 10.03 -9.06 -10.07
CA GLY A 19 9.99 -8.75 -11.50
C GLY A 19 9.38 -7.37 -11.78
N SER A 20 8.45 -7.29 -12.74
CA SER A 20 7.82 -6.03 -13.18
C SER A 20 6.67 -5.54 -12.28
N GLN A 21 6.38 -6.23 -11.18
CA GLN A 21 5.26 -5.90 -10.28
C GLN A 21 5.75 -5.08 -9.07
N LEU A 22 4.97 -4.05 -8.71
CA LEU A 22 5.22 -3.18 -7.55
C LEU A 22 5.06 -3.92 -6.21
N LEU A 23 4.32 -5.04 -6.22
CA LEU A 23 3.94 -5.84 -5.06
C LEU A 23 4.46 -7.28 -5.19
N SER A 24 4.84 -7.91 -4.09
CA SER A 24 5.12 -9.35 -4.08
C SER A 24 3.79 -10.10 -4.23
N ALA A 25 3.80 -11.24 -4.93
CA ALA A 25 2.61 -12.07 -5.13
C ALA A 25 1.81 -12.36 -3.84
N PRO A 26 2.42 -12.71 -2.69
CA PRO A 26 1.65 -12.92 -1.46
C PRO A 26 1.05 -11.63 -0.89
N MET A 27 1.74 -10.50 -0.99
CA MET A 27 1.25 -9.22 -0.49
C MET A 27 0.04 -8.74 -1.29
N SER A 28 0.09 -8.85 -2.62
CA SER A 28 -1.05 -8.54 -3.50
C SER A 28 -2.27 -9.37 -3.11
N GLN A 29 -2.12 -10.69 -2.96
CA GLN A 29 -3.24 -11.57 -2.60
C GLN A 29 -3.90 -11.20 -1.26
N ILE A 30 -3.13 -10.74 -0.27
CA ILE A 30 -3.66 -10.32 1.02
C ILE A 30 -4.45 -9.01 0.87
N LEU A 31 -3.89 -8.03 0.16
CA LEU A 31 -4.55 -6.74 -0.06
C LEU A 31 -5.81 -6.88 -0.92
N ASP A 32 -5.80 -7.76 -1.91
CA ASP A 32 -6.97 -8.07 -2.74
C ASP A 32 -8.10 -8.68 -1.89
N ARG A 33 -7.76 -9.60 -0.97
CA ARG A 33 -8.74 -10.18 -0.04
C ARG A 33 -9.32 -9.15 0.92
N LEU A 34 -8.51 -8.20 1.40
CA LEU A 34 -9.00 -7.10 2.25
C LEU A 34 -9.94 -6.18 1.47
N GLN A 35 -9.57 -5.78 0.26
CA GLN A 35 -10.42 -4.92 -0.57
C GLN A 35 -11.73 -5.60 -0.99
N ALA A 36 -11.75 -6.93 -1.12
CA ALA A 36 -12.96 -7.68 -1.46
C ALA A 36 -14.11 -7.55 -0.43
N PHE A 37 -13.82 -7.14 0.82
CA PHE A 37 -14.86 -6.81 1.80
C PHE A 37 -15.61 -5.51 1.48
N GLY A 38 -15.06 -4.64 0.63
CA GLY A 38 -15.68 -3.36 0.24
C GLY A 38 -15.58 -2.24 1.29
N GLU A 39 -15.13 -2.58 2.49
CA GLU A 39 -14.98 -1.68 3.65
C GLU A 39 -13.62 -0.96 3.69
N PHE A 40 -12.62 -1.48 2.98
CA PHE A 40 -11.24 -1.02 3.05
C PHE A 40 -10.80 -0.26 1.81
N GLU A 41 -9.92 0.72 2.02
CA GLU A 41 -9.21 1.46 0.98
C GLU A 41 -7.70 1.32 1.22
N VAL A 42 -6.95 0.83 0.22
CA VAL A 42 -5.51 0.61 0.37
C VAL A 42 -4.72 1.74 -0.26
N ILE A 43 -3.89 2.41 0.52
CA ILE A 43 -3.03 3.53 0.10
C ILE A 43 -1.58 3.05 0.08
N HIS A 44 -0.88 3.25 -1.03
CA HIS A 44 0.51 2.80 -1.18
C HIS A 44 1.46 4.00 -1.06
N PHE A 45 2.40 3.93 -0.12
CA PHE A 45 3.48 4.90 -0.02
C PHE A 45 4.64 4.42 -0.89
N GLY A 46 4.98 5.17 -1.93
CA GLY A 46 6.11 4.87 -2.81
C GLY A 46 7.46 5.26 -2.20
N ASP A 47 8.55 4.80 -2.81
CA ASP A 47 9.93 5.04 -2.32
C ASP A 47 10.21 6.52 -2.07
N LYS A 48 9.75 7.40 -2.98
CA LYS A 48 9.91 8.85 -2.82
C LYS A 48 9.28 9.36 -1.53
N VAL A 49 8.03 8.98 -1.24
CA VAL A 49 7.34 9.42 -0.02
C VAL A 49 8.06 8.86 1.20
N ILE A 50 8.45 7.58 1.15
CA ILE A 50 9.08 6.88 2.28
C ILE A 50 10.48 7.43 2.61
N LEU A 51 11.25 7.80 1.58
CA LEU A 51 12.67 8.15 1.72
C LEU A 51 12.93 9.66 1.72
N GLU A 52 12.11 10.44 1.02
CA GLU A 52 12.39 11.85 0.73
C GLU A 52 11.42 12.82 1.42
N GLU A 53 10.19 12.39 1.75
CA GLU A 53 9.22 13.27 2.40
C GLU A 53 9.25 13.09 3.94
N PRO A 54 8.99 14.16 4.70
CA PRO A 54 8.78 14.07 6.14
C PRO A 54 7.47 13.32 6.47
N VAL A 55 7.44 12.61 7.60
CA VAL A 55 6.32 11.71 7.97
C VAL A 55 4.98 12.41 8.11
N GLU A 56 4.99 13.71 8.42
CA GLU A 56 3.81 14.56 8.53
C GLU A 56 3.08 14.72 7.18
N ARG A 57 3.72 14.38 6.06
CA ARG A 57 3.15 14.44 4.71
C ARG A 57 2.66 13.11 4.18
N TYR A 58 2.66 12.05 5.00
CA TYR A 58 2.16 10.74 4.60
C TYR A 58 0.64 10.75 4.75
N SER A 59 -0.07 11.22 3.72
CA SER A 59 -1.54 11.36 3.69
C SER A 59 -2.17 10.69 2.49
#